data_AF-A0A1I7STP9-F1
#
_entry.id   AF-A0A1I7STP9-F1
#
_cell.length_a   1.000
_cell.length_b   1.000
_cell.length_c   1.000
_cell.angle_alpha   90.00
_cell.angle_beta   90.00
_cell.angle_gamma   90.00
#
_symmetry.space_group_name_H-M   'P 1'
#
loop_
_entity.id
_entity.type
_entity.pdbx_description
1 polymer ?
#
loop_
_entity_poly.entity_id
_entity_poly.type
_entity_poly.pdbx_seq_one_letter_code
_entity_poly.pdbx_strand_id
1 'polypeptide(L)'
;MWIPIHIFFFVVSSVISQKTSKQVVVTSSDEKRRDPEGFAAIRELHSLLDDDKSGSIDRSESADFLKEDLKVMGTDKTVRENAFHHKTDESVTVDDLWDSWFDSPEREWTTSEMVSWLTNVVRLPQYAEHFVNAKLTGIAFPRMAVPNNSYIVEVLKIKNSVHRQKLQLKALDVVLFGVHDSTSLKDVALAILAASFIVLAVVFISHRNKSHKQLEELSTQLSELNTMERNFGAENNEDLEQLQSKLREMEQQLDARSNYDPSSVLSDLQPLLRITYEKELCYIHFTKARCLEEMKEAREYVDKLRKKQTNLFNSIKLATGATSGTDSIDFKIFKLKERMEKIRTDFTELHNRYAQMENIMGMQIMGPTDSPYEHPAMTTNASSSYLPSLISQGSF
;
A
#
# COMPACT_ATOMS: atom_id res chain seq x y z
N MET A 1 9.66 -8.67 88.93
CA MET A 1 8.91 -7.78 88.01
C MET A 1 9.68 -6.47 87.91
N TRP A 2 10.65 -6.41 86.99
CA TRP A 2 11.53 -5.25 86.75
C TRP A 2 11.78 -5.21 85.24
N ILE A 3 11.26 -4.19 84.56
CA ILE A 3 11.51 -3.93 83.14
C ILE A 3 12.79 -3.07 83.06
N PRO A 4 13.84 -3.48 82.32
CA PRO A 4 15.10 -2.74 82.31
C PRO A 4 15.07 -1.53 81.37
N ILE A 5 15.59 -0.44 81.93
CA ILE A 5 15.81 0.96 81.50
C ILE A 5 16.54 1.15 80.15
N HIS A 6 16.80 0.09 79.38
CA HIS A 6 17.57 0.16 78.13
C HIS A 6 16.83 0.81 76.94
N ILE A 7 15.50 0.89 76.99
CA ILE A 7 14.71 1.51 75.90
C ILE A 7 14.74 3.05 76.01
N PHE A 8 14.95 3.61 77.21
CA PHE A 8 14.94 5.05 77.41
C PHE A 8 16.24 5.75 76.94
N PHE A 9 17.38 5.05 76.97
CA PHE A 9 18.65 5.62 76.49
C PHE A 9 18.78 5.62 74.96
N PHE A 10 18.06 4.73 74.26
CA PHE A 10 18.06 4.70 72.80
C PHE A 10 17.19 5.81 72.21
N VAL A 11 16.16 6.27 72.95
CA VAL A 11 15.31 7.39 72.52
C VAL A 11 15.99 8.75 72.73
N VAL A 12 16.90 8.88 73.71
CA VAL A 12 17.60 10.15 73.97
C VAL A 12 18.85 10.36 73.08
N SER A 13 19.47 9.29 72.55
CA SER A 13 20.59 9.44 71.58
C SER A 13 20.14 9.68 70.14
N SER A 14 18.83 9.60 69.85
CA SER A 14 18.30 9.89 68.52
C SER A 14 17.90 11.35 68.30
N VAL A 15 18.19 12.24 69.27
CA VAL A 15 17.84 13.68 69.27
C VAL A 15 19.05 14.60 69.07
N ILE A 16 20.18 14.09 68.59
CA ILE A 16 21.31 14.95 68.20
C ILE A 16 21.69 14.66 66.75
N SER A 17 21.64 15.71 65.95
CA SER A 17 21.95 15.78 64.50
C SER A 17 20.78 15.53 63.53
N GLN A 18 19.61 16.12 63.80
CA GLN A 18 18.86 16.70 62.69
C GLN A 18 19.62 17.94 62.23
N LYS A 19 20.41 17.80 61.16
CA LYS A 19 20.92 18.93 60.39
C LYS A 19 19.70 19.64 59.82
N THR A 20 19.22 20.68 60.52
CA THR A 20 18.15 21.55 60.05
C THR A 20 18.63 22.27 58.79
N SER A 21 18.40 21.68 57.62
CA SER A 21 18.39 22.44 56.38
C SER A 21 17.18 23.35 56.44
N LYS A 22 17.37 24.58 56.90
CA LYS A 22 16.36 25.61 56.79
C LYS A 22 16.05 25.75 55.30
N GLN A 23 14.83 25.43 54.87
CA GLN A 23 14.36 25.70 53.52
C GLN A 23 14.16 27.21 53.41
N VAL A 24 15.26 27.91 53.13
CA VAL A 24 15.27 29.33 52.84
C VAL A 24 14.87 29.46 51.38
N VAL A 25 13.79 30.19 51.09
CA VAL A 25 13.46 30.60 49.73
C VAL A 25 14.62 31.46 49.26
N VAL A 26 15.48 30.89 48.41
CA VAL A 26 16.64 31.58 47.86
C VAL A 26 16.15 32.38 46.67
N THR A 27 16.35 33.69 46.68
CA THR A 27 16.06 34.51 45.51
C THR A 27 17.17 34.34 44.47
N SER A 28 16.89 34.56 43.19
CA SER A 28 17.89 34.44 42.11
C SER A 28 19.12 35.33 42.37
N SER A 29 18.90 36.51 42.95
CA SER A 29 19.95 37.46 43.35
C SER A 29 20.80 37.00 44.54
N ASP A 30 20.21 36.25 45.49
CA ASP A 30 20.97 35.63 46.58
C ASP A 30 21.82 34.47 46.07
N GLU A 31 21.35 33.74 45.06
CA GLU A 31 22.07 32.62 44.47
C GLU A 31 23.28 33.09 43.65
N LYS A 32 23.20 34.25 42.98
CA LYS A 32 24.37 34.89 42.34
C LYS A 32 25.56 35.05 43.30
N ARG A 33 25.28 35.23 44.59
CA ARG A 33 26.31 35.35 45.64
C ARG A 33 26.77 34.02 46.21
N ARG A 34 25.94 32.97 46.13
CA ARG A 34 26.27 31.62 46.61
C ARG A 34 27.05 30.81 45.59
N ASP A 35 26.73 30.97 44.31
CA ASP A 35 27.42 30.35 43.19
C ASP A 35 28.00 31.41 42.23
N PRO A 36 29.09 32.09 42.64
CA PRO A 36 29.75 33.05 41.78
C PRO A 36 30.37 32.39 40.53
N GLU A 37 30.71 31.10 40.60
CA GLU A 37 31.32 30.36 39.49
C GLU A 37 30.28 30.02 38.41
N GLY A 38 29.07 29.61 38.81
CA GLY A 38 27.95 29.41 37.88
C GLY A 38 27.49 30.70 37.22
N PHE A 39 27.38 31.80 37.97
CA PHE A 39 27.01 33.09 37.39
C PHE A 39 28.09 33.64 36.44
N ALA A 40 29.37 33.49 36.80
CA ALA A 40 30.47 33.84 35.91
C ALA A 40 30.45 33.04 34.60
N ALA A 41 30.12 31.75 34.67
CA ALA A 41 29.94 30.91 33.49
C ALA A 41 28.80 31.40 32.60
N ILE A 42 27.63 31.73 33.17
CA ILE A 42 26.49 32.25 32.39
C ILE A 42 26.82 33.60 31.76
N ARG A 43 27.53 34.47 32.47
CA ARG A 43 28.00 35.75 31.92
C ARG A 43 28.98 35.55 30.75
N GLU A 44 29.88 34.57 30.86
CA GLU A 44 30.81 34.23 29.79
C GLU A 44 30.06 33.66 28.57
N LEU A 45 29.06 32.80 28.80
CA LEU A 45 28.19 32.31 27.73
C LEU A 45 27.42 33.45 27.07
N HIS A 46 26.80 34.34 27.84
CA HIS A 46 26.10 35.51 27.29
C HIS A 46 27.04 36.36 26.43
N SER A 47 28.25 36.65 26.91
CA SER A 47 29.27 37.40 26.15
C SER A 47 29.75 36.70 24.87
N LEU A 48 29.52 35.40 24.71
CA LEU A 48 29.83 34.65 23.49
C LEU A 48 28.66 34.68 22.49
N LEU A 49 27.44 34.92 22.95
CA LEU A 49 26.25 35.06 22.11
C LEU A 49 25.97 36.53 21.73
N ASP A 50 26.40 37.48 22.56
CA ASP A 50 26.29 38.94 22.35
C ASP A 50 27.48 39.43 21.49
N ASP A 51 27.35 39.31 20.17
CA ASP A 51 28.39 39.60 19.19
C ASP A 51 28.71 41.11 19.14
N ASP A 52 27.69 41.96 19.27
CA ASP A 52 27.83 43.42 19.24
C ASP A 52 28.19 44.04 20.61
N LYS A 53 28.16 43.23 21.68
CA LYS A 53 28.45 43.61 23.07
C LYS A 53 27.54 44.73 23.56
N SER A 54 26.30 44.75 23.09
CA SER A 54 25.26 45.69 23.53
C SER A 54 24.80 45.42 24.95
N GLY A 55 25.08 44.22 25.49
CA GLY A 55 24.64 43.77 26.81
C GLY A 55 23.32 43.01 26.78
N SER A 56 22.78 42.73 25.58
CA SER A 56 21.54 41.98 25.38
C SER A 56 21.59 41.23 24.06
N ILE A 57 21.17 39.96 24.06
CA ILE A 57 21.20 39.11 22.87
C ILE A 57 19.90 39.27 22.10
N ASP A 58 19.96 39.71 20.85
CA ASP A 58 18.77 39.86 20.01
C ASP A 58 18.37 38.58 19.25
N ARG A 59 17.25 38.63 18.52
CA ARG A 59 16.75 37.50 17.72
C ARG A 59 17.67 37.13 16.55
N SER A 60 18.39 38.08 15.97
CA SER A 60 19.31 37.84 14.87
C SER A 60 20.54 37.11 15.36
N GLU A 61 21.15 37.59 16.45
CA GLU A 61 22.34 37.00 17.09
C GLU A 61 22.08 35.57 17.56
N SER A 62 20.98 35.36 18.30
CA SER A 62 20.57 34.02 18.73
C SER A 62 20.23 33.08 17.56
N ALA A 63 19.65 33.60 16.47
CA ALA A 63 19.33 32.81 15.29
C ALA A 63 20.58 32.42 14.48
N ASP A 64 21.61 33.26 14.46
CA ASP A 64 22.90 32.98 13.83
C ASP A 64 23.70 31.98 14.66
N PHE A 65 23.75 32.17 15.98
CA PHE A 65 24.35 31.22 16.92
C PHE A 65 23.76 29.81 16.81
N LEU A 66 22.42 29.70 16.77
CA LEU A 66 21.72 28.41 16.60
C LEU A 66 22.11 27.68 15.30
N LYS A 67 22.39 28.44 14.24
CA LYS A 67 22.67 27.91 12.90
C LYS A 67 24.16 27.57 12.73
N GLU A 68 25.05 28.44 13.17
CA GLU A 68 26.49 28.32 12.91
C GLU A 68 27.20 27.47 13.96
N ASP A 69 26.92 27.72 15.24
CA ASP A 69 27.64 27.07 16.35
C ASP A 69 26.97 25.79 16.82
N LEU A 70 25.64 25.81 17.01
CA LEU A 70 24.88 24.63 17.43
C LEU A 70 24.43 23.75 16.26
N LYS A 71 24.56 24.23 15.02
CA LYS A 71 24.15 23.54 13.77
C LYS A 71 22.71 22.98 13.83
N VAL A 72 21.82 23.69 14.51
CA VAL A 72 20.40 23.32 14.60
C VAL A 72 19.71 23.76 13.32
N MET A 73 18.99 22.84 12.67
CA MET A 73 18.34 23.07 11.38
C MET A 73 16.83 22.80 11.46
N GLY A 74 16.04 23.50 10.63
CA GLY A 74 14.62 23.23 10.42
C GLY A 74 13.71 23.66 11.58
N THR A 75 12.67 22.87 11.86
CA THR A 75 11.65 23.15 12.89
C THR A 75 12.21 23.21 14.31
N ASP A 76 13.34 22.54 14.54
CA ASP A 76 14.01 22.48 15.84
C ASP A 76 14.75 23.81 16.16
N LYS A 77 15.01 24.66 15.14
CA LYS A 77 15.57 26.01 15.31
C LYS A 77 14.52 26.95 15.89
N THR A 78 13.33 26.99 15.30
CA THR A 78 12.26 27.91 15.72
C THR A 78 11.73 27.58 17.12
N VAL A 79 11.71 26.30 17.50
CA VAL A 79 11.34 25.89 18.86
C VAL A 79 12.35 26.43 19.88
N ARG A 80 13.65 26.29 19.61
CA ARG A 80 14.73 26.77 20.49
C ARG A 80 14.82 28.29 20.57
N GLU A 81 14.68 28.98 19.44
CA GLU A 81 14.64 30.45 19.39
C GLU A 81 13.46 31.00 20.21
N ASN A 82 12.28 30.38 20.09
CA ASN A 82 11.12 30.77 20.89
C ASN A 82 11.25 30.44 22.38
N ALA A 83 11.98 29.37 22.74
CA ALA A 83 12.24 29.01 24.13
C ALA A 83 13.20 30.03 24.77
N PHE A 84 14.22 30.48 24.04
CA PHE A 84 15.21 31.44 24.51
C PHE A 84 14.64 32.84 24.75
N HIS A 85 13.78 33.31 23.85
CA HIS A 85 13.17 34.65 23.91
C HIS A 85 11.80 34.69 24.61
N HIS A 86 11.44 33.66 25.39
CA HIS A 86 10.12 33.52 26.04
C HIS A 86 8.92 33.89 25.14
N LYS A 87 9.00 33.59 23.83
CA LYS A 87 8.09 34.00 22.73
C LYS A 87 7.92 35.51 22.50
N THR A 88 7.94 36.35 23.54
CA THR A 88 7.60 37.77 23.49
C THR A 88 8.79 38.72 23.57
N ASP A 89 9.91 38.25 24.10
CA ASP A 89 11.05 39.12 24.33
C ASP A 89 11.81 39.30 23.00
N GLU A 90 12.30 40.52 22.78
CA GLU A 90 13.10 40.86 21.60
C GLU A 90 14.60 40.75 21.88
N SER A 91 14.99 40.83 23.16
CA SER A 91 16.37 40.81 23.61
C SER A 91 16.50 40.15 24.99
N VAL A 92 17.54 39.34 25.20
CA VAL A 92 17.81 38.62 26.46
C VAL A 92 19.06 39.18 27.14
N THR A 93 18.92 39.71 28.36
CA THR A 93 20.07 40.20 29.14
C THR A 93 20.76 39.07 29.92
N VAL A 94 21.95 39.36 30.48
CA VAL A 94 22.67 38.43 31.35
C VAL A 94 21.82 38.00 32.56
N ASP A 95 21.05 38.94 33.11
CA ASP A 95 20.21 38.69 34.28
C ASP A 95 18.99 37.84 33.91
N ASP A 96 18.37 38.07 32.76
CA ASP A 96 17.27 37.24 32.25
C ASP A 96 17.72 35.81 31.98
N LEU A 97 18.93 35.63 31.43
CA LEU A 97 19.50 34.31 31.19
C LEU A 97 19.80 33.58 32.50
N TRP A 98 20.28 34.30 33.52
CA TRP A 98 20.47 33.74 34.85
C TRP A 98 19.16 33.34 35.51
N ASP A 99 18.12 34.18 35.41
CA ASP A 99 16.82 33.90 36.00
C ASP A 99 16.13 32.72 35.29
N SER A 100 16.23 32.64 33.96
CA SER A 100 15.76 31.50 33.16
C SER A 100 16.45 30.18 33.57
N TRP A 101 17.78 30.21 33.75
CA TRP A 101 18.51 29.06 34.27
C TRP A 101 18.14 28.73 35.72
N PHE A 102 17.93 29.74 36.56
CA PHE A 102 17.59 29.56 37.97
C PHE A 102 16.25 28.85 38.15
N ASP A 103 15.27 29.18 37.31
CA ASP A 103 13.93 28.59 37.29
C ASP A 103 13.88 27.23 36.57
N SER A 104 14.96 26.83 35.90
CA SER A 104 15.01 25.57 35.16
C SER A 104 14.97 24.34 36.11
N PRO A 105 14.16 23.32 35.83
CA PRO A 105 14.14 22.09 36.62
C PRO A 105 15.46 21.33 36.53
N GLU A 106 16.26 21.57 35.49
CA GLU A 106 17.57 20.97 35.27
C GLU A 106 18.60 21.36 36.32
N ARG A 107 18.43 22.51 36.97
CA ARG A 107 19.31 22.96 38.06
C ARG A 107 19.18 22.06 39.30
N GLU A 108 18.00 21.52 39.57
CA GLU A 108 17.72 20.67 40.73
C GLU A 108 18.11 19.19 40.52
N TRP A 109 18.66 18.85 39.34
CA TRP A 109 18.99 17.48 39.00
C TRP A 109 20.01 16.85 39.94
N THR A 110 19.66 15.65 40.38
CA THR A 110 20.51 14.79 41.18
C THR A 110 21.60 14.12 40.34
N THR A 111 22.64 13.61 40.99
CA THR A 111 23.73 12.89 40.31
C THR A 111 23.23 11.70 39.48
N SER A 112 22.13 11.04 39.88
CA SER A 112 21.55 9.94 39.11
C SER A 112 20.92 10.42 37.79
N GLU A 113 20.22 11.55 37.83
CA GLU A 113 19.60 12.15 36.64
C GLU A 113 20.67 12.68 35.68
N MET A 114 21.73 13.30 36.22
CA MET A 114 22.91 13.69 35.44
C MET A 114 23.54 12.51 34.68
N VAL A 115 23.66 11.34 35.33
CA VAL A 115 24.19 10.12 34.71
C VAL A 115 23.23 9.55 33.66
N SER A 116 21.93 9.61 33.91
CA SER A 116 20.91 9.22 32.93
C SER A 116 20.98 10.10 31.68
N TRP A 117 21.09 11.42 31.85
CA TRP A 117 21.27 12.37 30.75
C TRP A 117 22.56 12.11 29.98
N LEU A 118 23.68 11.88 30.67
CA LEU A 118 24.96 11.55 30.05
C LEU A 118 24.88 10.27 29.18
N THR A 119 24.11 9.27 29.64
CA THR A 119 23.98 7.98 28.97
C THR A 119 23.00 8.04 27.78
N ASN A 120 21.82 8.64 27.98
CA ASN A 120 20.73 8.59 27.02
C ASN A 120 20.79 9.75 26.01
N VAL A 121 21.15 10.96 26.46
CA VAL A 121 21.16 12.17 25.63
C VAL A 121 22.55 12.41 25.06
N VAL A 122 23.59 12.45 25.90
CA VAL A 122 24.97 12.71 25.45
C VAL A 122 25.61 11.46 24.83
N ARG A 123 25.11 10.26 25.19
CA ARG A 123 25.62 8.95 24.74
C ARG A 123 27.09 8.75 25.07
N LEU A 124 27.47 9.06 26.32
CA LEU A 124 28.82 8.86 26.85
C LEU A 124 28.79 8.10 28.19
N PRO A 125 28.29 6.84 28.22
CA PRO A 125 28.16 6.06 29.45
C PRO A 125 29.52 5.80 30.14
N GLN A 126 30.62 5.80 29.39
CA GLN A 126 31.97 5.56 29.92
C GLN A 126 32.43 6.56 30.99
N TYR A 127 31.81 7.76 31.06
CA TYR A 127 32.15 8.78 32.05
C TYR A 127 31.17 8.82 33.24
N ALA A 128 30.20 7.92 33.30
CA ALA A 128 29.20 7.87 34.36
C ALA A 128 29.83 7.81 35.77
N GLU A 129 30.86 6.98 35.95
CA GLU A 129 31.56 6.87 37.23
C GLU A 129 32.26 8.17 37.64
N HIS A 130 32.74 8.96 36.67
CA HIS A 130 33.37 10.25 36.96
C HIS A 130 32.35 11.26 37.52
N PHE A 131 31.12 11.25 37.00
CA PHE A 131 30.03 12.09 37.48
C PHE A 131 29.58 11.69 38.88
N VAL A 132 29.52 10.39 39.18
CA VAL A 132 29.20 9.87 40.51
C VAL A 132 30.29 10.22 41.53
N ASN A 133 31.56 10.01 41.17
CA ASN A 133 32.71 10.30 42.04
C ASN A 133 32.86 11.79 42.34
N ALA A 134 32.60 12.65 41.34
CA ALA A 134 32.61 14.10 41.49
C ALA A 134 31.34 14.66 42.17
N LYS A 135 30.33 13.80 42.44
CA LYS A 135 29.02 14.18 43.00
C LYS A 135 28.40 15.38 42.28
N LEU A 136 28.40 15.31 40.94
CA LEU A 136 27.86 16.40 40.14
C LEU A 136 26.35 16.51 40.30
N THR A 137 25.90 17.75 40.42
CA THR A 137 24.50 18.16 40.50
C THR A 137 24.23 19.09 39.32
N GLY A 138 22.96 19.29 38.95
CA GLY A 138 22.53 20.17 37.88
C GLY A 138 23.14 21.58 37.91
N ILE A 139 23.44 22.11 39.09
CA ILE A 139 24.12 23.41 39.29
C ILE A 139 25.44 23.54 38.49
N ALA A 140 26.12 22.43 38.19
CA ALA A 140 27.38 22.44 37.44
C ALA A 140 27.21 22.59 35.92
N PHE A 141 26.00 22.56 35.37
CA PHE A 141 25.76 22.64 33.92
C PHE A 141 26.35 23.89 33.25
N PRO A 142 26.14 25.12 33.76
CA PRO A 142 26.74 26.30 33.16
C PRO A 142 28.25 26.22 33.09
N ARG A 143 28.89 25.68 34.13
CA ARG A 143 30.35 25.52 34.20
C ARG A 143 30.90 24.51 33.19
N MET A 144 30.09 23.53 32.78
CA MET A 144 30.43 22.58 31.72
C MET A 144 30.18 23.14 30.32
N ALA A 145 29.27 24.10 30.18
CA ALA A 145 28.92 24.70 28.89
C ALA A 145 29.98 25.72 28.39
N VAL A 146 30.81 26.25 29.28
CA VAL A 146 31.88 27.21 28.96
C VAL A 146 32.96 26.61 28.03
N PRO A 147 33.42 27.34 26.99
CA PRO A 147 34.44 26.85 26.05
C PRO A 147 35.84 26.63 26.64
N ASN A 148 36.16 27.26 27.77
CA ASN A 148 37.43 27.10 28.47
C ASN A 148 37.72 25.63 28.86
N ASN A 149 36.70 24.76 28.95
CA ASN A 149 36.83 23.30 29.19
C ASN A 149 37.63 22.91 30.45
N SER A 150 38.10 23.86 31.26
CA SER A 150 38.93 23.67 32.46
C SER A 150 38.22 22.78 33.47
N TYR A 151 36.93 23.04 33.71
CA TYR A 151 36.10 22.23 34.57
C TYR A 151 35.99 20.77 34.10
N ILE A 152 35.81 20.54 32.80
CA ILE A 152 35.69 19.19 32.22
C ILE A 152 37.04 18.43 32.28
N VAL A 153 38.15 19.14 32.14
CA VAL A 153 39.49 18.53 32.17
C VAL A 153 39.94 18.25 33.60
N GLU A 154 39.77 19.21 34.52
CA GLU A 154 40.30 19.12 35.89
C GLU A 154 39.39 18.32 36.81
N VAL A 155 38.07 18.55 36.77
CA VAL A 155 37.10 17.93 37.67
C VAL A 155 36.61 16.60 37.10
N LEU A 156 36.20 16.58 35.83
CA LEU A 156 35.68 15.38 35.17
C LEU A 156 36.76 14.45 34.60
N LYS A 157 38.01 14.92 34.50
CA LYS A 157 39.16 14.16 33.99
C LYS A 157 38.99 13.64 32.55
N ILE A 158 38.19 14.32 31.73
CA ILE A 158 37.92 13.91 30.34
C ILE A 158 38.99 14.49 29.41
N LYS A 159 39.97 13.66 29.04
CA LYS A 159 41.10 14.07 28.18
C LYS A 159 40.79 14.09 26.68
N ASN A 160 39.72 13.43 26.22
CA ASN A 160 39.37 13.38 24.80
C ASN A 160 38.65 14.66 24.34
N SER A 161 39.23 15.38 23.38
CA SER A 161 38.68 16.65 22.87
C SER A 161 37.29 16.54 22.24
N VAL A 162 37.00 15.43 21.55
CA VAL A 162 35.70 15.23 20.90
C VAL A 162 34.60 15.05 21.94
N HIS A 163 34.89 14.30 23.00
CA HIS A 163 33.92 14.06 24.08
C HIS A 163 33.68 15.33 24.90
N ARG A 164 34.73 16.14 25.11
CA ARG A 164 34.59 17.45 25.76
C ARG A 164 33.68 18.37 24.96
N GLN A 165 33.96 18.57 23.67
CA GLN A 165 33.14 19.44 22.82
C GLN A 165 31.69 18.94 22.75
N LYS A 166 31.47 17.62 22.65
CA LYS A 166 30.12 17.05 22.64
C LYS A 166 29.39 17.29 23.97
N LEU A 167 30.06 17.07 25.10
CA LEU A 167 29.50 17.32 26.42
C LEU A 167 29.20 18.80 26.63
N GLN A 168 30.10 19.68 26.20
CA GLN A 168 29.94 21.12 26.25
C GLN A 168 28.73 21.59 25.44
N LEU A 169 28.64 21.21 24.16
CA LEU A 169 27.50 21.58 23.31
C LEU A 169 26.16 21.06 23.87
N LYS A 170 26.16 19.87 24.48
CA LYS A 170 24.95 19.34 25.12
C LYS A 170 24.63 20.03 26.44
N ALA A 171 25.62 20.37 27.25
CA ALA A 171 25.41 21.17 28.46
C ALA A 171 24.90 22.57 28.10
N LEU A 172 25.41 23.16 27.03
CA LEU A 172 24.96 24.44 26.51
C LEU A 172 23.51 24.39 26.03
N ASP A 173 23.12 23.36 25.27
CA ASP A 173 21.73 23.14 24.83
C ASP A 173 20.79 23.03 26.06
N VAL A 174 21.22 22.35 27.12
CA VAL A 174 20.46 22.24 28.38
C VAL A 174 20.35 23.58 29.11
N VAL A 175 21.43 24.35 29.21
CA VAL A 175 21.41 25.64 29.93
C VAL A 175 20.58 26.70 29.20
N LEU A 176 20.64 26.72 27.86
CA LEU A 176 19.95 27.75 27.06
C LEU A 176 18.50 27.39 26.75
N PHE A 177 18.17 26.11 26.61
CA PHE A 177 16.85 25.68 26.14
C PHE A 177 16.16 24.66 27.05
N GLY A 178 16.87 24.04 28.01
CA GLY A 178 16.33 22.93 28.77
C GLY A 178 16.22 21.62 27.97
N VAL A 179 15.84 20.55 28.64
CA VAL A 179 15.86 19.20 28.08
C VAL A 179 14.62 18.95 27.24
N HIS A 180 14.82 18.94 25.92
CA HIS A 180 13.76 18.65 24.96
C HIS A 180 13.76 17.18 24.54
N ASP A 181 12.75 16.42 24.97
CA ASP A 181 12.52 15.04 24.53
C ASP A 181 11.98 15.00 23.10
N SER A 182 12.87 15.02 22.10
CA SER A 182 12.51 14.98 20.68
C SER A 182 12.15 13.59 20.16
N THR A 183 12.25 12.55 20.98
CA THR A 183 12.30 11.14 20.55
C THR A 183 10.93 10.45 20.54
N SER A 184 10.00 10.79 21.44
CA SER A 184 8.78 9.97 21.58
C SER A 184 7.74 10.22 20.47
N LEU A 185 7.50 11.47 20.07
CA LEU A 185 6.42 11.78 19.12
C LEU A 185 6.79 11.47 17.66
N LYS A 186 8.07 11.65 17.28
CA LYS A 186 8.55 11.36 15.92
C LYS A 186 8.54 9.85 15.66
N ASP A 187 8.95 9.04 16.64
CA ASP A 187 9.00 7.58 16.52
C ASP A 187 7.61 6.95 16.55
N VAL A 188 6.66 7.50 17.34
CA VAL A 188 5.26 7.07 17.32
C VAL A 188 4.59 7.41 15.98
N ALA A 189 4.83 8.60 15.43
CA ALA A 189 4.30 8.96 14.12
C ALA A 189 4.87 8.07 13.00
N LEU A 190 6.17 7.74 13.07
CA LEU A 190 6.81 6.82 12.13
C LEU A 190 6.23 5.40 12.23
N ALA A 191 5.99 4.91 13.46
CA ALA A 191 5.39 3.61 13.69
C ALA A 191 3.94 3.53 13.17
N ILE A 192 3.14 4.58 13.37
CA ILE A 192 1.76 4.67 12.84
C ILE A 192 1.78 4.69 11.31
N LEU A 193 2.70 5.44 10.70
CA LEU A 193 2.82 5.51 9.24
C LEU A 193 3.24 4.14 8.67
N ALA A 194 4.22 3.48 9.29
CA ALA A 194 4.64 2.14 8.90
C ALA A 194 3.51 1.11 9.06
N ALA A 195 2.75 1.16 10.16
CA ALA A 195 1.59 0.30 10.37
C ALA A 195 0.51 0.54 9.30
N SER A 196 0.25 1.80 8.94
CA SER A 196 -0.71 2.12 7.88
C SER A 196 -0.29 1.56 6.52
N PHE A 197 1.00 1.59 6.21
CA PHE A 197 1.56 1.03 4.98
C PHE A 197 1.47 -0.50 4.95
N ILE A 198 1.71 -1.17 6.08
CA ILE A 198 1.55 -2.62 6.21
C ILE A 198 0.09 -3.02 6.01
N VAL A 199 -0.88 -2.30 6.60
CA VAL A 199 -2.31 -2.56 6.41
C VAL A 199 -2.71 -2.42 4.94
N LEU A 200 -2.26 -1.36 4.26
CA LEU A 200 -2.50 -1.15 2.83
C LEU A 200 -1.88 -2.26 1.97
N ALA A 201 -0.66 -2.71 2.30
CA ALA A 201 0.00 -3.81 1.61
C ALA A 201 -0.77 -5.13 1.79
N VAL A 202 -1.25 -5.45 3.00
CA VAL A 202 -2.07 -6.64 3.26
C VAL A 202 -3.39 -6.58 2.51
N VAL A 203 -4.07 -5.44 2.49
CA VAL A 203 -5.30 -5.25 1.70
C VAL A 203 -5.02 -5.40 0.21
N PHE A 204 -3.93 -4.84 -0.29
CA PHE A 204 -3.54 -4.95 -1.70
C PHE A 204 -3.21 -6.40 -2.10
N ILE A 205 -2.46 -7.13 -1.27
CA ILE A 205 -2.16 -8.56 -1.48
C ILE A 205 -3.44 -9.39 -1.42
N SER A 206 -4.33 -9.12 -0.46
CA SER A 206 -5.63 -9.82 -0.35
C SER A 206 -6.52 -9.56 -1.57
N HIS A 207 -6.56 -8.30 -2.06
CA HIS A 207 -7.29 -7.94 -3.27
C HIS A 207 -6.72 -8.62 -4.53
N ARG A 208 -5.39 -8.67 -4.66
CA ARG A 208 -4.70 -9.46 -5.70
C ARG A 208 -5.10 -10.93 -5.64
N ASN A 209 -5.05 -11.54 -4.47
CA ASN A 209 -5.38 -12.95 -4.30
C ASN A 209 -6.85 -13.26 -4.66
N LYS A 210 -7.78 -12.33 -4.39
CA LYS A 210 -9.19 -12.48 -4.84
C LYS A 210 -9.31 -12.40 -6.36
N SER A 211 -8.63 -11.46 -7.01
CA SER A 211 -8.65 -11.31 -8.47
C SER A 211 -8.00 -12.50 -9.19
N HIS A 212 -6.90 -13.06 -8.65
CA HIS A 212 -6.27 -14.26 -9.21
C HIS A 212 -7.21 -15.47 -9.21
N LYS A 213 -8.03 -15.64 -8.16
CA LYS A 213 -9.03 -16.71 -8.10
C LYS A 213 -10.09 -16.58 -9.20
N GLN A 214 -10.55 -15.35 -9.47
CA GLN A 214 -11.52 -15.09 -10.54
C GLN A 214 -10.91 -15.36 -11.93
N LEU A 215 -9.63 -15.02 -12.12
CA LEU A 215 -8.93 -15.31 -13.38
C LEU A 215 -8.65 -16.80 -13.58
N GLU A 216 -8.36 -17.55 -12.51
CA GLU A 216 -8.21 -18.99 -12.59
C GLU A 216 -9.53 -19.66 -13.00
N GLU A 217 -10.66 -19.26 -12.40
CA GLU A 217 -11.99 -19.76 -12.77
C GLU A 217 -12.34 -19.45 -14.24
N LEU A 218 -12.01 -18.26 -14.72
CA LEU A 218 -12.19 -17.93 -16.14
C LEU A 218 -11.25 -18.73 -17.05
N SER A 219 -10.02 -19.02 -16.60
CA SER A 219 -9.06 -19.80 -17.36
C SER A 219 -9.46 -21.27 -17.49
N THR A 220 -9.97 -21.87 -16.42
CA THR A 220 -10.48 -23.25 -16.45
C THR A 220 -11.68 -23.33 -17.38
N GLN A 221 -12.59 -22.37 -17.28
CA GLN A 221 -13.75 -22.23 -18.14
C GLN A 221 -13.42 -22.03 -19.63
N LEU A 222 -12.32 -21.36 -19.96
CA LEU A 222 -11.84 -21.22 -21.35
C LEU A 222 -11.13 -22.49 -21.84
N SER A 223 -10.40 -23.17 -20.95
CA SER A 223 -9.75 -24.44 -21.29
C SER A 223 -10.78 -25.54 -21.59
N GLU A 224 -11.86 -25.60 -20.82
CA GLU A 224 -12.98 -26.53 -21.01
C GLU A 224 -13.69 -26.29 -22.35
N LEU A 225 -13.94 -25.02 -22.70
CA LEU A 225 -14.48 -24.65 -24.01
C LEU A 225 -13.56 -25.05 -25.17
N ASN A 226 -12.25 -24.85 -25.02
CA ASN A 226 -11.26 -25.21 -26.03
C ASN A 226 -11.15 -26.74 -26.20
N THR A 227 -11.33 -27.51 -25.12
CA THR A 227 -11.43 -28.97 -25.22
C THR A 227 -12.71 -29.41 -25.92
N MET A 228 -13.85 -28.75 -25.67
CA MET A 228 -15.09 -29.01 -26.42
C MET A 228 -14.90 -28.67 -27.90
N GLU A 229 -14.34 -27.51 -28.24
CA GLU A 229 -14.02 -27.11 -29.62
C GLU A 229 -13.15 -28.15 -30.35
N ARG A 230 -12.13 -28.68 -29.66
CA ARG A 230 -11.25 -29.73 -30.20
C ARG A 230 -11.95 -31.06 -30.38
N ASN A 231 -12.76 -31.49 -29.42
CA ASN A 231 -13.50 -32.76 -29.51
C ASN A 231 -14.51 -32.73 -30.66
N PHE A 232 -15.24 -31.61 -30.81
CA PHE A 232 -16.13 -31.40 -31.95
C PHE A 232 -15.37 -31.27 -33.28
N GLY A 233 -14.17 -30.69 -33.27
CA GLY A 233 -13.31 -30.62 -34.45
C GLY A 233 -12.78 -31.99 -34.91
N ALA A 234 -12.46 -32.88 -33.96
CA ALA A 234 -11.96 -34.23 -34.24
C ALA A 234 -13.05 -35.16 -34.79
N GLU A 235 -14.26 -35.12 -34.22
CA GLU A 235 -15.41 -35.91 -34.67
C GLU A 235 -15.77 -35.59 -36.13
N ASN A 236 -15.72 -34.32 -36.53
CA ASN A 236 -15.96 -33.90 -37.92
C ASN A 236 -14.95 -34.47 -38.94
N ASN A 237 -13.68 -34.69 -38.55
CA ASN A 237 -12.67 -35.20 -39.49
C ASN A 237 -12.80 -36.70 -39.72
N GLU A 238 -13.10 -37.46 -38.66
CA GLU A 238 -13.29 -38.91 -38.74
C GLU A 238 -14.58 -39.26 -39.50
N ASP A 239 -15.66 -38.51 -39.26
CA ASP A 239 -16.92 -38.69 -39.99
C ASP A 239 -16.80 -38.30 -41.48
N LEU A 240 -16.01 -37.26 -41.80
CA LEU A 240 -15.80 -36.83 -43.17
C LEU A 240 -15.06 -37.88 -44.01
N GLU A 241 -14.02 -38.52 -43.46
CA GLU A 241 -13.29 -39.60 -44.14
C GLU A 241 -14.17 -40.85 -44.32
N GLN A 242 -14.98 -41.20 -43.32
CA GLN A 242 -15.92 -42.32 -43.41
C GLN A 242 -17.02 -42.06 -44.45
N LEU A 243 -17.54 -40.84 -44.55
CA LEU A 243 -18.55 -40.48 -45.57
C LEU A 243 -17.99 -40.48 -46.99
N GLN A 244 -16.75 -40.00 -47.21
CA GLN A 244 -16.10 -40.05 -48.54
C GLN A 244 -15.86 -41.48 -49.03
N SER A 245 -15.65 -42.43 -48.12
CA SER A 245 -15.51 -43.84 -48.48
C SER A 245 -16.84 -44.46 -48.95
N LYS A 246 -17.93 -44.19 -48.24
CA LYS A 246 -19.28 -44.72 -48.56
C LYS A 246 -19.89 -44.11 -49.81
N LEU A 247 -19.61 -42.85 -50.11
CA LEU A 247 -20.09 -42.21 -51.34
C LEU A 247 -19.49 -42.86 -52.60
N ARG A 248 -18.21 -43.24 -52.58
CA ARG A 248 -17.58 -44.00 -53.67
C ARG A 248 -18.21 -45.38 -53.87
N GLU A 249 -18.68 -46.01 -52.79
CA GLU A 249 -19.37 -47.31 -52.84
C GLU A 249 -20.80 -47.20 -53.36
N MET A 250 -21.53 -46.11 -53.04
CA MET A 250 -22.90 -45.89 -53.50
C MET A 250 -22.99 -45.35 -54.94
N GLU A 251 -22.02 -44.53 -55.37
CA GLU A 251 -21.94 -44.05 -56.76
C GLU A 251 -21.74 -45.22 -57.73
N GLN A 252 -20.98 -46.25 -57.34
CA GLN A 252 -20.86 -47.51 -58.07
C GLN A 252 -22.17 -48.34 -58.11
N GLN A 253 -23.11 -48.12 -57.19
CA GLN A 253 -24.37 -48.85 -57.13
C GLN A 253 -25.51 -48.16 -57.89
N LEU A 254 -25.38 -46.86 -58.18
CA LEU A 254 -26.40 -46.06 -58.89
C LEU A 254 -26.40 -46.26 -60.41
N ASP A 255 -25.29 -46.70 -61.01
CA ASP A 255 -25.24 -47.03 -62.45
C ASP A 255 -25.97 -48.35 -62.82
N ALA A 256 -26.50 -49.08 -61.83
CA ALA A 256 -27.00 -50.44 -62.03
C ALA A 256 -28.53 -50.62 -61.98
N ARG A 257 -29.37 -49.57 -61.86
CA ARG A 257 -30.82 -49.82 -61.70
C ARG A 257 -31.74 -48.75 -62.29
N SER A 258 -32.32 -49.08 -63.44
CA SER A 258 -33.55 -48.48 -63.98
C SER A 258 -34.74 -49.39 -63.66
N ASN A 259 -35.79 -48.87 -63.02
CA ASN A 259 -37.19 -48.83 -63.52
C ASN A 259 -38.15 -48.37 -62.39
N TYR A 260 -39.18 -47.60 -62.73
CA TYR A 260 -40.10 -46.90 -61.83
C TYR A 260 -41.22 -47.77 -61.21
N ASP A 261 -41.56 -47.48 -59.95
CA ASP A 261 -42.89 -47.62 -59.29
C ASP A 261 -42.93 -46.55 -58.14
N PRO A 262 -43.88 -46.44 -57.19
CA PRO A 262 -44.53 -45.19 -56.66
C PRO A 262 -43.62 -44.18 -55.92
N SER A 263 -42.32 -44.41 -55.95
CA SER A 263 -41.16 -43.59 -55.59
C SER A 263 -40.98 -42.28 -56.40
N SER A 264 -41.91 -41.86 -57.26
CA SER A 264 -41.75 -40.62 -58.07
C SER A 264 -41.76 -39.36 -57.22
N VAL A 265 -42.71 -39.24 -56.30
CA VAL A 265 -42.85 -38.09 -55.40
C VAL A 265 -41.69 -38.06 -54.41
N LEU A 266 -41.22 -39.22 -53.95
CA LEU A 266 -40.06 -39.34 -53.07
C LEU A 266 -38.76 -38.92 -53.78
N SER A 267 -38.63 -39.28 -55.07
CA SER A 267 -37.50 -38.90 -55.92
C SER A 267 -37.48 -37.40 -56.24
N ASP A 268 -38.65 -36.79 -56.49
CA ASP A 268 -38.76 -35.33 -56.71
C ASP A 268 -38.60 -34.52 -55.40
N LEU A 269 -38.94 -35.12 -54.26
CA LEU A 269 -38.80 -34.51 -52.93
C LEU A 269 -37.34 -34.54 -52.44
N GLN A 270 -36.54 -35.51 -52.88
CA GLN A 270 -35.12 -35.63 -52.54
C GLN A 270 -34.30 -34.35 -52.74
N PRO A 271 -34.28 -33.74 -53.93
CA PRO A 271 -33.51 -32.52 -54.16
C PRO A 271 -34.04 -31.36 -53.30
N LEU A 272 -35.35 -31.26 -53.07
CA LEU A 272 -35.94 -30.19 -52.25
C LEU A 272 -35.56 -30.32 -50.78
N LEU A 273 -35.59 -31.53 -50.22
CA LEU A 273 -35.16 -31.79 -48.84
C LEU A 273 -33.65 -31.62 -48.66
N ARG A 274 -32.84 -32.00 -49.66
CA ARG A 274 -31.39 -31.76 -49.65
C ARG A 274 -31.07 -30.27 -49.65
N ILE A 275 -31.70 -29.48 -50.53
CA ILE A 275 -31.52 -28.02 -50.54
C ILE A 275 -31.96 -27.40 -49.20
N THR A 276 -33.02 -27.92 -48.58
CA THR A 276 -33.49 -27.45 -47.27
C THR A 276 -32.47 -27.78 -46.17
N TYR A 277 -31.95 -29.01 -46.15
CA TYR A 277 -30.88 -29.43 -45.25
C TYR A 277 -29.64 -28.57 -45.39
N GLU A 278 -29.16 -28.35 -46.62
CA GLU A 278 -27.98 -27.53 -46.91
C GLU A 278 -28.17 -26.08 -46.43
N LYS A 279 -29.37 -25.52 -46.60
CA LYS A 279 -29.69 -24.16 -46.12
C LYS A 279 -29.69 -24.08 -44.60
N GLU A 280 -30.33 -25.04 -43.93
CA GLU A 280 -30.37 -25.07 -42.46
C GLU A 280 -28.98 -25.33 -41.87
N LEU A 281 -28.20 -26.22 -42.47
CA LEU A 281 -26.81 -26.49 -42.09
C LEU A 281 -25.93 -25.24 -42.31
N CYS A 282 -26.05 -24.56 -43.45
CA CYS A 282 -25.38 -23.27 -43.69
C CYS A 282 -25.74 -22.22 -42.64
N TYR A 283 -27.01 -22.16 -42.23
CA TYR A 283 -27.45 -21.23 -41.19
C TYR A 283 -26.81 -21.55 -39.83
N ILE A 284 -26.74 -22.83 -39.44
CA ILE A 284 -26.04 -23.24 -38.22
C ILE A 284 -24.54 -22.92 -38.30
N HIS A 285 -23.90 -23.18 -39.44
CA HIS A 285 -22.48 -22.84 -39.64
C HIS A 285 -22.23 -21.33 -39.59
N PHE A 286 -23.09 -20.53 -40.22
CA PHE A 286 -23.00 -19.07 -40.20
C PHE A 286 -23.16 -18.52 -38.77
N THR A 287 -24.16 -19.00 -38.03
CA THR A 287 -24.39 -18.59 -36.64
C THR A 287 -23.25 -19.03 -35.72
N LYS A 288 -22.67 -20.23 -35.94
CA LYS A 288 -21.45 -20.72 -35.29
C LYS A 288 -20.26 -19.80 -35.56
N ALA A 289 -19.98 -19.48 -36.83
CA ALA A 289 -18.87 -18.61 -37.21
C ALA A 289 -18.98 -17.23 -36.56
N ARG A 290 -20.19 -16.64 -36.55
CA ARG A 290 -20.43 -15.36 -35.87
C ARG A 290 -20.23 -15.43 -34.36
N CYS A 291 -20.68 -16.52 -33.73
CA CYS A 291 -20.47 -16.75 -32.30
C CYS A 291 -18.98 -16.87 -31.96
N LEU A 292 -18.20 -17.58 -32.78
CA LEU A 292 -16.75 -17.72 -32.62
C LEU A 292 -16.00 -16.40 -32.77
N GLU A 293 -16.40 -15.54 -33.72
CA GLU A 293 -15.80 -14.21 -33.87
C GLU A 293 -16.07 -13.35 -32.62
N GLU A 294 -17.32 -13.31 -32.12
CA GLU A 294 -17.65 -12.58 -30.89
C GLU A 294 -16.91 -13.13 -29.66
N MET A 295 -16.66 -14.44 -29.61
CA MET A 295 -15.84 -15.08 -28.57
C MET A 295 -14.35 -14.70 -28.66
N LYS A 296 -13.81 -14.61 -29.88
CA LYS A 296 -12.43 -14.17 -30.11
C LYS A 296 -12.23 -12.72 -29.67
N GLU A 297 -13.16 -11.83 -30.02
CA GLU A 297 -13.15 -10.44 -29.52
C GLU A 297 -13.17 -10.38 -27.99
N ALA A 298 -14.02 -11.20 -27.36
CA ALA A 298 -14.11 -11.26 -25.90
C ALA A 298 -12.77 -11.73 -25.28
N ARG A 299 -12.13 -12.74 -25.87
CA ARG A 299 -10.81 -13.23 -25.46
C ARG A 299 -9.74 -12.15 -25.58
N GLU A 300 -9.68 -11.45 -26.72
CA GLU A 300 -8.72 -10.35 -26.91
C GLU A 300 -8.92 -9.21 -25.91
N TYR A 301 -10.16 -8.92 -25.53
CA TYR A 301 -10.46 -7.92 -24.52
C TYR A 301 -9.96 -8.35 -23.13
N VAL A 302 -10.18 -9.61 -22.75
CA VAL A 302 -9.64 -10.19 -21.50
C VAL A 302 -8.11 -10.16 -21.50
N ASP A 303 -7.47 -10.50 -22.61
CA ASP A 303 -6.00 -10.44 -22.74
C ASP A 303 -5.47 -9.00 -22.63
N LYS A 304 -6.19 -8.01 -23.18
CA LYS A 304 -5.88 -6.58 -23.01
C LYS A 304 -6.01 -6.14 -21.56
N LEU A 305 -7.04 -6.60 -20.83
CA LEU A 305 -7.19 -6.34 -19.39
C LEU A 305 -6.04 -6.96 -18.60
N ARG A 306 -5.66 -8.22 -18.91
CA ARG A 306 -4.54 -8.91 -18.28
C ARG A 306 -3.23 -8.16 -18.50
N LYS A 307 -2.94 -7.74 -19.74
CA LYS A 307 -1.74 -6.95 -20.08
C LYS A 307 -1.71 -5.59 -19.38
N LYS A 308 -2.86 -4.93 -19.24
CA LYS A 308 -2.97 -3.67 -18.47
C LYS A 308 -2.68 -3.93 -16.98
N GLN A 309 -3.23 -5.00 -16.39
CA GLN A 309 -2.95 -5.37 -14.99
C GLN A 309 -1.50 -5.77 -14.73
N THR A 310 -0.79 -6.36 -15.70
CA THR A 310 0.65 -6.66 -15.60
C THR A 310 1.53 -5.42 -15.79
N ASN A 311 1.09 -4.45 -16.61
CA ASN A 311 1.83 -3.21 -16.87
C ASN A 311 1.65 -2.13 -15.79
N LEU A 312 0.67 -2.28 -14.89
CA LEU A 312 0.40 -1.37 -13.77
C LEU A 312 1.48 -1.37 -12.66
N PHE A 313 2.59 -2.11 -12.81
CA PHE A 313 3.79 -1.87 -12.00
C PHE A 313 4.53 -0.58 -12.39
N ASN A 314 4.23 0.05 -13.53
CA ASN A 314 4.92 1.26 -14.02
C ASN A 314 4.08 2.54 -14.06
N SER A 315 2.81 2.55 -13.64
CA SER A 315 2.03 3.78 -13.59
C SER A 315 1.04 3.78 -12.44
N ILE A 316 1.47 4.34 -11.32
CA ILE A 316 0.58 4.78 -10.24
C ILE A 316 -0.24 5.95 -10.78
N LYS A 317 -1.44 5.65 -11.28
CA LYS A 317 -2.58 6.56 -11.29
C LYS A 317 -3.80 5.80 -10.84
N LEU A 318 -4.05 5.88 -9.54
CA LEU A 318 -5.37 5.67 -8.95
C LEU A 318 -6.31 6.73 -9.53
N ALA A 319 -7.26 6.32 -10.35
CA ALA A 319 -8.45 7.10 -10.64
C ALA A 319 -9.63 6.14 -10.84
N THR A 320 -10.55 6.21 -9.87
CA THR A 320 -11.99 5.94 -10.01
C THR A 320 -12.42 4.59 -10.62
N GLY A 321 -12.76 3.63 -9.75
CA GLY A 321 -14.00 2.84 -9.88
C GLY A 321 -14.21 1.94 -11.11
N ALA A 322 -13.17 1.51 -11.82
CA ALA A 322 -13.32 0.71 -13.04
C ALA A 322 -13.31 -0.82 -12.79
N THR A 323 -14.12 -1.33 -11.87
CA THR A 323 -14.49 -2.77 -11.88
C THR A 323 -15.65 -3.05 -12.84
N SER A 324 -16.36 -2.01 -13.33
CA SER A 324 -17.49 -2.18 -14.25
C SER A 324 -17.12 -2.79 -15.63
N GLY A 325 -15.83 -2.75 -16.01
CA GLY A 325 -15.34 -3.35 -17.24
C GLY A 325 -15.12 -4.87 -17.19
N THR A 326 -14.96 -5.46 -16.00
CA THR A 326 -14.79 -6.91 -15.83
C THR A 326 -16.15 -7.61 -15.77
N ASP A 327 -17.10 -7.05 -15.04
CA ASP A 327 -18.42 -7.67 -14.85
C ASP A 327 -19.23 -7.71 -16.17
N SER A 328 -19.03 -6.72 -17.03
CA SER A 328 -19.67 -6.66 -18.35
C SER A 328 -19.09 -7.67 -19.36
N ILE A 329 -17.80 -7.99 -19.27
CA ILE A 329 -17.18 -9.02 -20.12
C ILE A 329 -17.54 -10.43 -19.63
N ASP A 330 -17.62 -10.65 -18.32
CA ASP A 330 -18.02 -11.94 -17.76
C ASP A 330 -19.45 -12.30 -18.18
N PHE A 331 -20.37 -11.32 -18.13
CA PHE A 331 -21.73 -11.50 -18.64
C PHE A 331 -21.77 -11.77 -20.16
N LYS A 332 -20.90 -11.11 -20.95
CA LYS A 332 -20.78 -11.37 -22.40
C LYS A 332 -20.28 -12.80 -22.66
N ILE A 333 -19.29 -13.27 -21.90
CA ILE A 333 -18.75 -14.64 -22.00
C ILE A 333 -19.84 -15.66 -21.66
N PHE A 334 -20.60 -15.45 -20.58
CA PHE A 334 -21.72 -16.31 -20.21
C PHE A 334 -22.75 -16.43 -21.32
N LYS A 335 -23.18 -15.30 -21.91
CA LYS A 335 -24.13 -15.29 -23.04
C LYS A 335 -23.60 -15.96 -24.29
N LEU A 336 -22.30 -15.83 -24.57
CA LEU A 336 -21.67 -16.50 -25.70
C LEU A 336 -21.62 -18.01 -25.50
N LYS A 337 -21.32 -18.47 -24.28
CA LYS A 337 -21.38 -19.89 -23.91
C LYS A 337 -22.78 -20.47 -24.09
N GLU A 338 -23.78 -19.78 -23.53
CA GLU A 338 -25.19 -20.17 -23.69
C GLU A 338 -25.59 -20.26 -25.18
N ARG A 339 -25.16 -19.29 -26.00
CA ARG A 339 -25.42 -19.30 -27.44
C ARG A 339 -24.71 -20.44 -28.16
N MET A 340 -23.47 -20.74 -27.82
CA MET A 340 -22.72 -21.87 -28.39
C MET A 340 -23.37 -23.21 -28.02
N GLU A 341 -23.81 -23.35 -26.77
CA GLU A 341 -24.54 -24.52 -26.30
C GLU A 341 -25.86 -24.69 -27.05
N LYS A 342 -26.58 -23.59 -27.30
CA LYS A 342 -27.77 -23.61 -28.15
C LYS A 342 -27.45 -24.05 -29.58
N ILE A 343 -26.39 -23.52 -30.19
CA ILE A 343 -25.95 -23.92 -31.54
C ILE A 343 -25.63 -25.41 -31.59
N ARG A 344 -25.00 -25.95 -30.54
CA ARG A 344 -24.71 -27.37 -30.40
C ARG A 344 -26.00 -28.20 -30.34
N THR A 345 -26.97 -27.79 -29.53
CA THR A 345 -28.26 -28.49 -29.45
C THR A 345 -29.04 -28.39 -30.77
N ASP A 346 -29.03 -27.24 -31.42
CA ASP A 346 -29.70 -27.02 -32.71
C ASP A 346 -29.05 -27.90 -33.81
N PHE A 347 -27.72 -28.06 -33.79
CA PHE A 347 -27.00 -28.95 -34.72
C PHE A 347 -27.33 -30.43 -34.48
N THR A 348 -27.33 -30.88 -33.23
CA THR A 348 -27.72 -32.25 -32.89
C THR A 348 -29.18 -32.53 -33.27
N GLU A 349 -30.10 -31.57 -33.05
CA GLU A 349 -31.50 -31.68 -33.48
C GLU A 349 -31.61 -31.79 -34.99
N LEU A 350 -30.94 -30.90 -35.74
CA LEU A 350 -30.91 -30.91 -37.19
C LEU A 350 -30.46 -32.28 -37.70
N HIS A 351 -29.33 -32.76 -37.21
CA HIS A 351 -28.78 -34.05 -37.58
C HIS A 351 -29.77 -35.19 -37.27
N ASN A 352 -30.32 -35.23 -36.05
CA ASN A 352 -31.26 -36.28 -35.64
C ASN A 352 -32.57 -36.26 -36.45
N ARG A 353 -33.07 -35.07 -36.79
CA ARG A 353 -34.29 -34.92 -37.59
C ARG A 353 -34.07 -35.40 -39.01
N TYR A 354 -32.98 -35.00 -39.65
CA TYR A 354 -32.67 -35.45 -41.00
C TYR A 354 -32.31 -36.94 -41.05
N ALA A 355 -31.64 -37.49 -40.03
CA ALA A 355 -31.42 -38.93 -39.90
C ALA A 355 -32.74 -39.72 -39.78
N GLN A 356 -33.71 -39.23 -39.01
CA GLN A 356 -35.05 -39.82 -38.95
C GLN A 356 -35.78 -39.74 -40.28
N MET A 357 -35.67 -38.60 -40.98
CA MET A 357 -36.25 -38.41 -42.31
C MET A 357 -35.68 -39.41 -43.33
N GLU A 358 -34.35 -39.59 -43.36
CA GLU A 358 -33.70 -40.58 -44.21
C GLU A 358 -34.16 -42.00 -43.91
N ASN A 359 -34.31 -42.36 -42.62
CA ASN A 359 -34.77 -43.68 -42.22
C ASN A 359 -36.22 -43.96 -42.64
N ILE A 360 -37.11 -42.96 -42.57
CA ILE A 360 -38.51 -43.10 -42.96
C ILE A 360 -38.66 -43.21 -44.49
N MET A 361 -37.86 -42.45 -45.24
CA MET A 361 -37.98 -42.35 -46.69
C MET A 361 -37.02 -43.30 -47.46
N GLY A 362 -36.06 -43.93 -46.79
CA GLY A 362 -35.12 -44.87 -47.41
C GLY A 362 -34.22 -44.23 -48.48
N MET A 363 -33.96 -42.93 -48.37
CA MET A 363 -33.26 -42.10 -49.36
C MET A 363 -32.26 -41.20 -48.66
N GLN A 364 -31.13 -40.92 -49.32
CA GLN A 364 -30.06 -40.10 -48.73
C GLN A 364 -30.29 -38.61 -48.99
N ILE A 365 -30.43 -37.85 -47.91
CA ILE A 365 -30.63 -36.40 -47.87
C ILE A 365 -29.34 -35.71 -47.43
N MET A 366 -28.68 -36.23 -46.39
CA MET A 366 -27.39 -35.80 -45.88
C MET A 366 -26.29 -36.30 -46.83
N GLY A 367 -25.86 -35.41 -47.73
CA GLY A 367 -24.76 -35.62 -48.68
C GLY A 367 -23.51 -34.82 -48.30
N PRO A 368 -22.39 -34.99 -49.03
CA PRO A 368 -21.18 -34.21 -48.81
C PRO A 368 -21.43 -32.76 -49.25
N THR A 369 -21.22 -31.81 -48.34
CA THR A 369 -21.13 -30.38 -48.67
C THR A 369 -19.76 -30.06 -49.27
N ASP A 370 -19.50 -30.52 -50.49
CA ASP A 370 -18.43 -29.95 -51.31
C ASP A 370 -18.99 -28.76 -52.10
N SER A 371 -18.95 -27.57 -51.51
CA SER A 371 -18.94 -26.32 -52.28
C SER A 371 -18.25 -25.20 -51.50
N PRO A 372 -17.20 -24.58 -52.07
CA PRO A 372 -16.56 -23.41 -51.49
C PRO A 372 -17.46 -22.19 -51.72
N TYR A 373 -18.34 -21.87 -50.78
CA TYR A 373 -19.11 -20.63 -50.88
C TYR A 373 -18.31 -19.42 -50.44
N GLU A 374 -17.82 -18.70 -51.45
CA GLU A 374 -17.53 -17.27 -51.41
C GLU A 374 -18.70 -16.49 -50.77
N HIS A 375 -18.32 -15.50 -49.97
CA HIS A 375 -19.20 -14.52 -49.36
C HIS A 375 -20.14 -13.84 -50.38
N PRO A 376 -21.46 -13.80 -50.16
CA PRO A 376 -22.25 -12.70 -50.66
C PRO A 376 -22.05 -11.51 -49.72
N ALA A 377 -21.28 -10.53 -50.17
CA ALA A 377 -21.28 -9.20 -49.58
C ALA A 377 -22.70 -8.63 -49.68
N MET A 378 -23.45 -8.60 -48.56
CA MET A 378 -24.58 -7.70 -48.44
C MET A 378 -24.05 -6.28 -48.27
N THR A 379 -23.93 -5.59 -49.40
CA THR A 379 -23.73 -4.16 -49.49
C THR A 379 -24.85 -3.42 -48.76
N THR A 380 -24.45 -2.55 -47.85
CA THR A 380 -25.29 -1.52 -47.24
C THR A 380 -25.88 -0.61 -48.33
N ASN A 381 -27.21 -0.48 -48.36
CA ASN A 381 -27.87 0.82 -48.59
C ASN A 381 -29.37 0.79 -48.26
N ALA A 382 -29.70 1.61 -47.25
CA ALA A 382 -30.86 2.48 -47.09
C ALA A 382 -32.31 1.97 -47.32
N SER A 383 -33.11 2.21 -46.27
CA SER A 383 -34.51 2.70 -46.28
C SER A 383 -35.64 1.68 -46.02
N SER A 384 -36.26 1.92 -44.86
CA SER A 384 -37.71 2.01 -44.65
C SER A 384 -38.58 0.75 -44.69
N SER A 385 -39.31 0.62 -43.57
CA SER A 385 -40.71 0.21 -43.42
C SER A 385 -41.09 -1.28 -43.46
N TYR A 386 -42.05 -1.58 -42.57
CA TYR A 386 -42.89 -2.78 -42.44
C TYR A 386 -42.43 -3.87 -41.46
N LEU A 387 -42.72 -3.61 -40.17
CA LEU A 387 -43.17 -4.65 -39.25
C LEU A 387 -44.68 -4.88 -39.46
N PRO A 388 -45.18 -6.11 -39.54
CA PRO A 388 -46.57 -6.41 -39.22
C PRO A 388 -46.69 -6.76 -37.74
N SER A 389 -47.38 -5.90 -37.00
CA SER A 389 -47.95 -6.17 -35.68
C SER A 389 -49.34 -6.81 -35.82
N LEU A 390 -49.54 -8.02 -35.31
CA LEU A 390 -50.84 -8.66 -34.97
C LEU A 390 -50.48 -9.87 -34.08
N ILE A 391 -51.04 -10.21 -32.92
CA ILE A 391 -52.24 -9.90 -32.11
C ILE A 391 -51.87 -10.41 -30.68
N SER A 392 -51.90 -9.60 -29.61
CA SER A 392 -53.05 -9.24 -28.76
C SER A 392 -53.70 -10.40 -27.97
N GLN A 393 -53.39 -10.37 -26.66
CA GLN A 393 -54.25 -10.61 -25.49
C GLN A 393 -54.83 -11.99 -25.17
N GLY A 394 -54.63 -12.37 -23.90
CA GLY A 394 -55.50 -13.21 -23.10
C GLY A 394 -55.24 -12.96 -21.61
N SER A 395 -56.12 -12.19 -20.98
CA SER A 395 -56.18 -11.90 -19.54
C SER A 395 -56.32 -13.15 -18.67
N PHE A 396 -55.58 -13.22 -17.56
CA PHE A 396 -56.08 -13.04 -16.18
C PHE A 396 -54.90 -13.03 -15.20
#